data_AF-A0A7S8EHL6-F1
#
_entry.id   AF-A0A7S8EHL6-F1
#
_cell.length_a   1.000
_cell.length_b   1.000
_cell.length_c   1.000
_cell.angle_alpha   90.00
_cell.angle_beta   90.00
_cell.angle_gamma   90.00
#
_symmetry.space_group_name_H-M   'P 1'
#
loop_
_entity.id
_entity.type
_entity.pdbx_description
1 polymer ?
#
loop_
_entity_poly.entity_id
_entity_poly.type
_entity_poly.pdbx_seq_one_letter_code
_entity_poly.pdbx_strand_id
1 'polypeptide(L)'
;MNPDRKPARFGARQLPVAVRGLVGRSGGGMTHQLHCLEHFETPSISHGSKVTRSQSQFLGCVFQESASQNMGAVTMSKTEQARRLMHEIGDLLAPEMPAKVRYQKAFLKLVQHLPALTHRRVRSLHNGEAHRVDLEEIDAMTNLLEIEMAERERLQFVAYTNKLVALHAVGATTLTRQEVSTLAKVASRPAYISKSANSNRQGDLGLRAG
;
A
#
# COMPACT_ATOMS: atom_id res chain seq x y z
N MET A 1 10.10 -1.72 -55.99
CA MET A 1 10.77 -0.49 -55.52
C MET A 1 9.82 0.67 -55.80
N ASN A 2 9.38 1.41 -54.77
CA ASN A 2 8.38 2.48 -54.89
C ASN A 2 9.07 3.84 -54.60
N PRO A 3 9.22 4.75 -55.57
CA PRO A 3 9.97 5.99 -55.37
C PRO A 3 9.16 7.16 -54.76
N ASP A 4 7.87 7.01 -54.44
CA ASP A 4 7.02 8.12 -53.99
C ASP A 4 6.74 8.16 -52.47
N ARG A 5 7.76 8.41 -51.65
CA ARG A 5 7.56 8.83 -50.25
C ARG A 5 8.11 10.23 -50.02
N LYS A 6 7.21 11.22 -50.06
CA LYS A 6 7.49 12.60 -49.63
C LYS A 6 7.87 12.63 -48.14
N PRO A 7 8.88 13.41 -47.72
CA PRO A 7 9.25 13.54 -46.33
C PRO A 7 8.23 14.38 -45.55
N ALA A 8 7.80 13.86 -44.40
CA ALA A 8 6.95 14.58 -43.45
C ALA A 8 7.74 15.77 -42.85
N ARG A 9 7.22 16.99 -43.05
CA ARG A 9 7.75 18.22 -42.44
C ARG A 9 7.47 18.18 -40.94
N PHE A 10 8.52 18.05 -40.13
CA PHE A 10 8.44 18.28 -38.68
C PHE A 10 8.31 19.78 -38.41
N GLY A 11 7.15 20.19 -37.91
CA GLY A 11 6.93 21.55 -37.41
C GLY A 11 7.72 21.77 -36.13
N ALA A 12 8.73 22.62 -36.19
CA ALA A 12 9.45 23.13 -35.03
C ALA A 12 8.49 23.95 -34.16
N ARG A 13 8.06 23.38 -33.02
CA ARG A 13 7.40 24.15 -31.97
C ARG A 13 8.48 24.86 -31.16
N GLN A 14 8.59 26.18 -31.36
CA GLN A 14 9.35 27.07 -30.47
C GLN A 14 8.72 27.00 -29.07
N LEU A 15 9.54 26.70 -28.06
CA LEU A 15 9.18 26.83 -26.65
C LEU A 15 9.50 28.26 -26.19
N PRO A 16 8.64 28.91 -25.41
CA PRO A 16 8.94 30.22 -24.84
C PRO A 16 9.97 30.10 -23.71
N VAL A 17 11.01 30.91 -23.82
CA VAL A 17 12.07 31.12 -22.82
C VAL A 17 11.49 31.93 -21.66
N ALA A 18 11.22 31.28 -20.52
CA ALA A 18 10.81 31.96 -19.29
C ALA A 18 12.04 32.28 -18.42
N VAL A 19 12.49 33.52 -18.58
CA VAL A 19 12.93 34.51 -17.58
C VAL A 19 13.54 34.02 -16.26
N ARG A 20 14.83 34.35 -16.11
CA ARG A 20 15.61 34.50 -14.88
C ARG A 20 15.04 35.58 -13.95
N GLY A 21 15.10 35.34 -12.64
CA GLY A 21 14.95 36.32 -11.55
C GLY A 21 14.14 35.69 -10.41
N LEU A 22 14.51 35.73 -9.13
CA LEU A 22 15.25 36.72 -8.36
C LEU A 22 15.91 36.04 -7.16
N VAL A 23 17.12 36.51 -6.86
CA VAL A 23 17.82 36.32 -5.59
C VAL A 23 17.14 37.21 -4.55
N GLY A 24 16.66 36.61 -3.45
CA GLY A 24 16.11 37.32 -2.30
C GLY A 24 16.70 36.77 -1.02
N ARG A 25 17.57 37.56 -0.39
CA ARG A 25 18.37 37.25 0.80
C ARG A 25 18.03 38.30 1.86
N SER A 26 17.40 37.91 2.97
CA SER A 26 17.41 38.59 4.29
C SER A 26 16.47 37.79 5.21
N GLY A 27 16.79 37.40 6.45
CA GLY A 27 17.64 38.01 7.45
C GLY A 27 16.77 38.42 8.64
N GLY A 28 17.03 37.85 9.83
CA GLY A 28 16.42 38.23 11.12
C GLY A 28 14.95 37.84 11.28
N GLY A 29 14.42 37.48 12.44
CA GLY A 29 14.87 37.64 13.80
C GLY A 29 13.62 37.86 14.68
N MET A 30 13.72 37.43 15.94
CA MET A 30 12.90 37.85 17.09
C MET A 30 11.47 37.33 17.24
N THR A 31 11.35 36.40 18.19
CA THR A 31 10.54 36.54 19.42
C THR A 31 9.44 37.61 19.43
N HIS A 32 8.20 37.22 19.73
CA HIS A 32 7.39 37.75 20.86
C HIS A 32 5.98 37.14 20.89
N GLN A 33 5.54 36.80 22.12
CA GLN A 33 4.18 36.98 22.69
C GLN A 33 3.04 36.18 22.04
N LEU A 34 2.50 35.12 22.68
CA LEU A 34 1.59 35.12 23.85
C LEU A 34 0.46 36.15 23.78
N HIS A 35 -0.76 35.63 23.98
CA HIS A 35 -2.07 36.26 24.09
C HIS A 35 -2.83 36.59 22.80
N CYS A 36 -3.85 35.77 22.52
CA CYS A 36 -5.21 36.22 22.22
C CYS A 36 -6.19 35.09 22.60
N LEU A 37 -6.76 35.23 23.79
CA LEU A 37 -8.03 34.63 24.20
C LEU A 37 -9.13 35.47 23.57
N GLU A 38 -9.80 34.96 22.52
CA GLU A 38 -11.09 35.53 22.11
C GLU A 38 -12.08 34.41 21.76
N HIS A 39 -13.09 34.31 22.63
CA HIS A 39 -14.48 33.96 22.38
C HIS A 39 -14.78 33.06 21.18
N PHE A 40 -14.84 31.75 21.41
CA PHE A 40 -15.69 30.87 20.61
C PHE A 40 -17.12 30.93 21.16
N GLU A 41 -17.96 31.67 20.46
CA GLU A 41 -19.42 31.56 20.56
C GLU A 41 -19.83 30.11 20.26
N THR A 42 -20.53 29.50 21.20
CA THR A 42 -21.16 28.19 21.03
C THR A 42 -22.39 28.33 20.13
N PRO A 43 -22.46 27.69 18.95
CA PRO A 43 -23.71 27.63 18.22
C PRO A 43 -24.71 26.73 18.96
N SER A 44 -25.86 27.32 19.32
CA SER A 44 -27.02 26.60 19.84
C SER A 44 -27.58 25.68 18.76
N ILE A 45 -27.33 24.38 18.88
CA ILE A 45 -27.89 23.38 17.97
C ILE A 45 -29.34 23.10 18.37
N SER A 46 -30.25 23.76 17.67
CA SER A 46 -31.69 23.52 17.74
C SER A 46 -32.01 22.09 17.34
N HIS A 47 -32.72 21.38 18.22
CA HIS A 47 -33.22 20.03 18.01
C HIS A 47 -34.27 20.00 16.89
N GLY A 48 -34.02 19.22 15.84
CA GLY A 48 -34.98 19.09 14.75
C GLY A 48 -34.48 18.20 13.63
N SER A 49 -34.13 16.95 13.91
CA SER A 49 -33.89 15.98 12.84
C SER A 49 -34.47 14.64 13.22
N LYS A 50 -35.55 14.30 12.51
CA LYS A 50 -36.25 13.03 12.54
C LYS A 50 -35.24 11.93 12.23
N VAL A 51 -34.97 11.08 13.21
CA VAL A 51 -34.14 9.87 13.05
C VAL A 51 -34.91 8.89 12.18
N THR A 52 -34.72 8.97 10.86
CA THR A 52 -35.00 7.84 9.98
C THR A 52 -33.93 6.80 10.25
N ARG A 53 -34.34 5.73 10.93
CA ARG A 53 -33.60 4.52 11.24
C ARG A 53 -33.11 3.87 9.94
N SER A 54 -31.97 4.35 9.42
CA SER A 54 -31.26 3.70 8.33
C SER A 54 -30.70 2.39 8.87
N GLN A 55 -31.12 1.29 8.25
CA GLN A 55 -30.68 -0.06 8.54
C GLN A 55 -29.16 -0.11 8.64
N SER A 56 -28.67 -0.54 9.81
CA SER A 56 -27.30 -0.96 10.02
C SER A 56 -27.05 -2.26 9.25
N GLN A 57 -26.78 -2.13 7.96
CA GLN A 57 -26.05 -3.15 7.19
C GLN A 57 -24.58 -2.71 7.12
N PHE A 58 -23.95 -2.52 8.27
CA PHE A 58 -22.51 -2.25 8.33
C PHE A 58 -21.79 -3.50 8.80
N LEU A 59 -21.38 -4.27 7.78
CA LEU A 59 -20.08 -4.91 7.71
C LEU A 59 -19.75 -5.84 8.87
N GLY A 60 -20.29 -7.06 8.75
CA GLY A 60 -19.50 -8.23 9.06
C GLY A 60 -18.26 -8.24 8.17
N CYS A 61 -17.19 -7.58 8.60
CA CYS A 61 -15.85 -8.02 8.24
C CYS A 61 -15.65 -9.34 8.97
N VAL A 62 -16.17 -10.40 8.36
CA VAL A 62 -15.74 -11.77 8.66
C VAL A 62 -14.23 -11.70 8.59
N PHE A 63 -13.60 -11.89 9.75
CA PHE A 63 -12.20 -12.21 9.86
C PHE A 63 -12.01 -13.44 8.98
N GLN A 64 -11.59 -13.22 7.74
CA GLN A 64 -11.35 -14.27 6.78
C GLN A 64 -10.02 -14.87 7.23
N GLU A 65 -10.13 -15.69 8.27
CA GLU A 65 -9.15 -16.67 8.67
C GLU A 65 -8.74 -17.35 7.38
N SER A 66 -7.57 -16.95 6.89
CA SER A 66 -7.01 -17.43 5.65
C SER A 66 -6.62 -18.86 5.95
N ALA A 67 -7.63 -19.73 5.90
CA ALA A 67 -7.47 -21.16 5.86
C ALA A 67 -6.36 -21.37 4.85
N SER A 68 -5.25 -21.88 5.36
CA SER A 68 -4.18 -22.49 4.61
C SER A 68 -4.82 -23.64 3.85
N GLN A 69 -5.50 -23.30 2.77
CA GLN A 69 -6.09 -24.24 1.86
C GLN A 69 -4.88 -24.89 1.20
N ASN A 70 -4.58 -26.08 1.69
CA ASN A 70 -4.07 -27.20 0.90
C ASN A 70 -4.97 -27.37 -0.32
N MET A 71 -4.89 -26.42 -1.25
CA MET A 71 -5.41 -26.55 -2.60
C MET A 71 -4.58 -27.67 -3.20
N GLY A 72 -5.23 -28.82 -3.46
CA GLY A 72 -4.62 -29.91 -4.21
C GLY A 72 -3.82 -29.32 -5.37
N ALA A 73 -2.54 -29.68 -5.44
CA ALA A 73 -1.50 -28.99 -6.19
C ALA A 73 -1.80 -29.01 -7.71
N VAL A 74 -2.75 -28.19 -8.14
CA VAL A 74 -2.85 -27.71 -9.51
C VAL A 74 -1.63 -26.82 -9.64
N THR A 75 -0.56 -27.38 -10.23
CA THR A 75 0.66 -26.66 -10.56
C THR A 75 0.29 -25.52 -11.51
N MET A 76 -0.07 -24.37 -10.95
CA MET A 76 -0.36 -23.19 -11.74
C MET A 76 0.91 -22.83 -12.52
N SER A 77 0.73 -22.50 -13.80
CA SER A 77 1.83 -21.97 -14.59
C SER A 77 2.42 -20.75 -13.88
N LYS A 78 3.75 -20.64 -13.85
CA LYS A 78 4.47 -19.49 -13.28
C LYS A 78 3.96 -18.16 -13.83
N THR A 79 3.59 -18.14 -15.12
CA THR A 79 3.00 -16.97 -15.77
C THR A 79 1.66 -16.58 -15.16
N GLU A 80 0.82 -17.55 -14.84
CA GLU A 80 -0.49 -17.31 -14.23
C GLU A 80 -0.36 -16.86 -12.78
N GLN A 81 0.58 -17.46 -12.04
CA GLN A 81 0.93 -17.02 -10.68
C GLN A 81 1.40 -15.56 -10.68
N ALA A 82 2.32 -15.20 -11.59
CA ALA A 82 2.79 -13.83 -11.73
C ALA A 82 1.68 -12.84 -12.11
N ARG A 83 0.80 -13.23 -13.04
CA ARG A 83 -0.35 -12.43 -13.45
C ARG A 83 -1.26 -12.15 -12.25
N ARG A 84 -1.57 -13.18 -11.46
CA ARG A 84 -2.39 -13.07 -10.26
C ARG A 84 -1.74 -12.14 -9.22
N LEU A 85 -0.47 -12.34 -8.89
CA LEU A 85 0.26 -11.49 -7.93
C LEU A 85 0.28 -10.03 -8.39
N MET A 86 0.50 -9.77 -9.68
CA MET A 86 0.47 -8.42 -10.23
C MET A 86 -0.88 -7.74 -10.09
N HIS A 87 -1.99 -8.47 -10.23
CA HIS A 87 -3.33 -7.95 -9.98
C HIS A 87 -3.54 -7.65 -8.49
N GLU A 88 -3.18 -8.58 -7.60
CA GLU A 88 -3.31 -8.41 -6.15
C GLU A 88 -2.52 -7.19 -5.66
N ILE A 89 -1.27 -7.03 -6.10
CA ILE A 89 -0.43 -5.85 -5.79
C ILE A 89 -1.07 -4.57 -6.37
N GLY A 90 -1.54 -4.62 -7.61
CA GLY A 90 -2.17 -3.47 -8.26
C GLY A 90 -3.42 -2.99 -7.54
N ASP A 91 -4.26 -3.93 -7.09
CA ASP A 91 -5.51 -3.66 -6.37
C ASP A 91 -5.24 -3.14 -4.96
N LEU A 92 -4.16 -3.59 -4.32
CA LEU A 92 -3.75 -3.11 -3.02
C LEU A 92 -3.20 -1.67 -3.09
N LEU A 93 -2.33 -1.38 -4.06
CA LEU A 93 -1.68 -0.06 -4.21
C LEU A 93 -2.60 1.04 -4.78
N ALA A 94 -3.57 0.66 -5.60
CA ALA A 94 -4.44 1.60 -6.31
C ALA A 94 -5.81 0.97 -6.58
N PRO A 95 -6.63 0.78 -5.53
CA PRO A 95 -7.99 0.28 -5.68
C PRO A 95 -8.78 1.21 -6.60
N GLU A 96 -9.64 0.62 -7.45
CA GLU A 96 -10.54 1.33 -8.37
C GLU A 96 -9.88 2.19 -9.46
N MET A 97 -8.55 2.28 -9.46
CA MET A 97 -7.81 3.02 -10.48
C MET A 97 -7.72 2.22 -11.78
N PRO A 98 -7.56 2.88 -12.94
CA PRO A 98 -7.37 2.18 -14.20
C PRO A 98 -6.06 1.38 -14.20
N ALA A 99 -6.02 0.28 -14.95
CA ALA A 99 -4.86 -0.62 -15.04
C ALA A 99 -3.54 0.12 -15.30
N LYS A 100 -3.58 1.20 -16.11
CA LYS A 100 -2.44 2.08 -16.38
C LYS A 100 -1.75 2.63 -15.14
N VAL A 101 -2.55 3.04 -14.17
CA VAL A 101 -2.04 3.56 -12.91
C VAL A 101 -1.57 2.43 -12.00
N ARG A 102 -2.30 1.29 -11.98
CA ARG A 102 -1.92 0.12 -11.17
C ARG A 102 -0.54 -0.41 -11.51
N TYR A 103 -0.25 -0.71 -12.79
CA TYR A 103 1.08 -1.22 -13.16
C TYR A 103 2.17 -0.17 -13.01
N GLN A 104 1.86 1.13 -13.12
CA GLN A 104 2.84 2.18 -12.88
C GLN A 104 3.24 2.23 -11.40
N LYS A 105 2.27 2.15 -10.48
CA LYS A 105 2.58 2.08 -9.04
C LYS A 105 3.32 0.80 -8.68
N ALA A 106 2.88 -0.34 -9.20
CA ALA A 106 3.54 -1.62 -8.98
C ALA A 106 4.99 -1.58 -9.48
N PHE A 107 5.26 -0.98 -10.65
CA PHE A 107 6.63 -0.79 -11.15
C PHE A 107 7.50 0.03 -10.19
N LEU A 108 7.00 1.17 -9.69
CA LEU A 108 7.77 2.05 -8.81
C LEU A 108 8.17 1.37 -7.49
N LYS A 109 7.38 0.41 -7.02
CA LYS A 109 7.68 -0.41 -5.84
C LYS A 109 8.60 -1.58 -6.20
N LEU A 110 8.28 -2.34 -7.24
CA LEU A 110 9.07 -3.50 -7.66
C LEU A 110 10.49 -3.14 -8.08
N VAL A 111 10.72 -1.97 -8.70
CA VAL A 111 12.07 -1.57 -9.13
C VAL A 111 13.04 -1.36 -7.96
N GLN A 112 12.51 -1.14 -6.74
CA GLN A 112 13.31 -1.02 -5.52
C GLN A 112 13.89 -2.38 -5.09
N HIS A 113 13.23 -3.47 -5.47
CA HIS A 113 13.66 -4.84 -5.20
C HIS A 113 14.35 -5.49 -6.42
N LEU A 114 13.92 -5.12 -7.63
CA LEU A 114 14.41 -5.63 -8.91
C LEU A 114 14.80 -4.47 -9.83
N PRO A 115 16.02 -3.92 -9.72
CA PRO A 115 16.43 -2.72 -10.47
C PRO A 115 16.50 -2.93 -11.98
N ALA A 116 16.62 -4.18 -12.44
CA ALA A 116 16.63 -4.54 -13.87
C ALA A 116 15.21 -4.57 -14.49
N LEU A 117 14.16 -4.47 -13.69
CA LEU A 117 12.78 -4.57 -14.15
C LEU A 117 12.43 -3.33 -14.99
N THR A 118 11.74 -3.52 -16.12
CA THR A 118 11.31 -2.42 -16.99
C THR A 118 9.80 -2.24 -16.96
N HIS A 119 9.30 -1.04 -17.26
CA HIS A 119 7.86 -0.79 -17.38
C HIS A 119 7.15 -1.74 -18.34
N ARG A 120 7.78 -2.03 -19.49
CA ARG A 120 7.24 -2.96 -20.48
C ARG A 120 7.11 -4.36 -19.89
N ARG A 121 8.10 -4.81 -19.11
CA ARG A 121 8.10 -6.11 -18.44
C ARG A 121 6.96 -6.23 -17.45
N VAL A 122 6.77 -5.24 -16.59
CA VAL A 122 5.66 -5.19 -15.62
C VAL A 122 4.31 -5.26 -16.32
N ARG A 123 4.13 -4.53 -17.42
CA ARG A 123 2.90 -4.60 -18.23
C ARG A 123 2.67 -6.00 -18.80
N SER A 124 3.70 -6.65 -19.35
CA SER A 124 3.58 -8.01 -19.88
C SER A 124 3.25 -9.04 -18.79
N LEU A 125 3.82 -8.89 -17.58
CA LEU A 125 3.48 -9.75 -16.43
C LEU A 125 2.01 -9.57 -16.02
N HIS A 126 1.55 -8.31 -15.88
CA HIS A 126 0.17 -8.00 -15.55
C HIS A 126 -0.84 -8.53 -16.58
N ASN A 127 -0.50 -8.49 -17.87
CA ASN A 127 -1.38 -8.99 -18.94
C ASN A 127 -1.28 -10.52 -19.15
N GLY A 128 -0.35 -11.21 -18.48
CA GLY A 128 -0.08 -12.64 -18.76
C GLY A 128 0.61 -12.89 -20.11
N GLU A 129 1.17 -11.85 -20.75
CA GLU A 129 1.87 -11.94 -22.04
C GLU A 129 3.35 -12.37 -21.87
N ALA A 130 3.84 -12.48 -20.64
CA ALA A 130 5.22 -12.85 -20.36
C ALA A 130 5.47 -14.35 -20.60
N HIS A 131 6.26 -14.67 -21.64
CA HIS A 131 6.58 -16.06 -21.99
C HIS A 131 7.44 -16.76 -20.94
N ARG A 132 8.38 -16.04 -20.33
CA ARG A 132 9.25 -16.53 -19.26
C ARG A 132 9.06 -15.64 -18.06
N VAL A 133 8.92 -16.22 -16.88
CA VAL A 133 8.87 -15.53 -15.59
C VAL A 133 9.93 -16.17 -14.72
N ASP A 134 10.85 -15.34 -14.23
CA ASP A 134 11.95 -15.80 -13.39
C ASP A 134 11.45 -15.99 -11.95
N LEU A 135 12.06 -16.93 -11.21
CA LEU A 135 11.68 -17.18 -9.82
C LEU A 135 11.90 -15.94 -8.95
N GLU A 136 12.98 -15.20 -9.20
CA GLU A 136 13.28 -13.94 -8.52
C GLU A 136 12.17 -12.89 -8.70
N GLU A 137 11.51 -12.86 -9.87
CA GLU A 137 10.37 -11.97 -10.10
C GLU A 137 9.18 -12.37 -9.23
N ILE A 138 8.89 -13.66 -9.11
CA ILE A 138 7.79 -14.20 -8.30
C ILE A 138 8.05 -13.94 -6.81
N ASP A 139 9.26 -14.21 -6.34
CA ASP A 139 9.64 -14.00 -4.95
C ASP A 139 9.57 -12.51 -4.59
N ALA A 140 10.06 -11.62 -5.46
CA ALA A 140 9.95 -10.18 -5.24
C ALA A 140 8.50 -9.69 -5.20
N MET A 141 7.63 -10.20 -6.08
CA MET A 141 6.21 -9.87 -6.08
C MET A 141 5.52 -10.37 -4.80
N THR A 142 5.83 -11.59 -4.36
CA THR A 142 5.27 -12.18 -3.13
C THR A 142 5.70 -11.37 -1.90
N ASN A 143 6.99 -11.07 -1.78
CA ASN A 143 7.52 -10.25 -0.69
C ASN A 143 6.90 -8.85 -0.68
N LEU A 144 6.74 -8.22 -1.85
CA LEU A 144 6.10 -6.91 -1.94
C LEU A 144 4.64 -6.97 -1.48
N LEU A 145 3.89 -8.00 -1.89
CA LEU A 145 2.51 -8.18 -1.46
C LEU A 145 2.42 -8.32 0.07
N GLU A 146 3.27 -9.13 0.69
CA GLU A 146 3.30 -9.31 2.14
C GLU A 146 3.59 -8.00 2.88
N ILE A 147 4.57 -7.22 2.41
CA ILE A 147 4.93 -5.92 3.00
C ILE A 147 3.73 -4.96 2.93
N GLU A 148 3.12 -4.83 1.77
CA GLU A 148 2.03 -3.88 1.56
C GLU A 148 0.74 -4.29 2.29
N MET A 149 0.49 -5.60 2.41
CA MET A 149 -0.59 -6.12 3.25
C MET A 149 -0.37 -5.76 4.72
N ALA A 150 0.84 -5.99 5.25
CA ALA A 150 1.18 -5.64 6.62
C ALA A 150 1.08 -4.12 6.88
N GLU A 151 1.50 -3.29 5.93
CA GLU A 151 1.34 -1.83 6.02
C GLU A 151 -0.13 -1.41 6.06
N ARG A 152 -0.97 -2.01 5.21
CA ARG A 152 -2.41 -1.72 5.19
C ARG A 152 -3.11 -2.14 6.48
N GLU A 153 -2.82 -3.33 6.99
CA GLU A 153 -3.35 -3.81 8.26
C GLU A 153 -2.94 -2.90 9.41
N ARG A 154 -1.67 -2.48 9.44
CA ARG A 154 -1.16 -1.52 10.42
C ARG A 154 -1.92 -0.20 10.35
N LEU A 155 -2.14 0.35 9.16
CA LEU A 155 -2.89 1.60 8.98
C LEU A 155 -4.34 1.47 9.45
N GLN A 156 -5.00 0.34 9.14
CA GLN A 156 -6.36 0.06 9.62
C GLN A 156 -6.42 -0.05 11.14
N PHE A 157 -5.44 -0.73 11.76
CA PHE A 157 -5.34 -0.82 13.20
C PHE A 157 -5.15 0.55 13.85
N VAL A 158 -4.29 1.41 13.29
CA VAL A 158 -4.10 2.79 13.77
C VAL A 158 -5.38 3.61 13.63
N ALA A 159 -6.07 3.52 12.49
CA ALA A 159 -7.34 4.22 12.29
C ALA A 159 -8.42 3.77 13.29
N TYR A 160 -8.51 2.46 13.55
CA TYR A 160 -9.46 1.89 14.50
C TYR A 160 -9.16 2.31 15.95
N THR A 161 -7.89 2.25 16.36
CA THR A 161 -7.46 2.69 17.70
C THR A 161 -7.71 4.19 17.89
N ASN A 162 -7.43 5.03 16.90
CA ASN A 162 -7.76 6.46 16.95
C ASN A 162 -9.27 6.69 17.10
N LYS A 163 -10.10 5.91 16.39
CA LYS A 163 -11.55 5.98 16.52
C LYS A 163 -12.01 5.60 17.94
N LEU A 164 -11.44 4.55 18.53
CA LEU A 164 -11.75 4.16 19.91
C LEU A 164 -11.35 5.23 20.92
N VAL A 165 -10.15 5.82 20.76
CA VAL A 165 -9.69 6.93 21.61
C VAL A 165 -10.62 8.14 21.50
N ALA A 166 -11.07 8.50 20.29
CA ALA A 166 -12.00 9.59 20.08
C ALA A 166 -13.38 9.31 20.70
N LEU A 167 -13.93 8.11 20.52
CA LEU A 167 -15.20 7.72 21.16
C LEU A 167 -15.11 7.76 22.68
N HIS A 168 -13.97 7.34 23.22
CA HIS A 168 -13.70 7.37 24.65
C HIS A 168 -13.49 8.81 25.19
N ALA A 169 -12.95 9.72 24.39
CA ALA A 169 -12.85 11.13 24.78
C ALA A 169 -14.22 11.83 24.83
N VAL A 170 -15.17 11.39 24.01
CA VAL A 170 -16.53 11.96 23.93
C VAL A 170 -17.48 11.34 24.97
N GLY A 171 -17.37 10.04 25.23
CA GLY A 171 -18.11 9.38 26.30
C GLY A 171 -17.24 9.25 27.54
N ALA A 172 -17.45 10.10 28.54
CA ALA A 172 -16.68 10.18 29.78
C ALA A 172 -16.75 8.91 30.67
N THR A 173 -16.24 7.79 30.20
CA THR A 173 -15.63 6.77 31.06
C THR A 173 -14.13 7.02 31.02
N THR A 174 -13.43 6.85 32.14
CA THR A 174 -11.95 6.92 32.14
C THR A 174 -11.43 5.51 31.96
N LEU A 175 -10.69 5.24 30.88
CA LEU A 175 -9.93 4.01 30.66
C LEU A 175 -9.17 3.71 31.94
N THR A 176 -9.42 2.55 32.51
CA THR A 176 -8.72 2.14 33.73
C THR A 176 -7.22 2.07 33.42
N ARG A 177 -6.40 2.35 34.42
CA ARG A 177 -4.93 2.29 34.28
C ARG A 177 -4.43 0.96 33.70
N GLN A 178 -5.17 -0.12 33.94
CA GLN A 178 -4.88 -1.45 33.40
C GLN A 178 -5.09 -1.51 31.88
N GLU A 179 -6.17 -0.93 31.35
CA GLU A 179 -6.48 -0.91 29.92
C GLU A 179 -5.50 -0.04 29.11
N VAL A 180 -5.08 1.10 29.67
CA VAL A 180 -4.03 1.93 29.05
C VAL A 180 -2.70 1.17 29.02
N SER A 181 -2.37 0.46 30.10
CA SER A 181 -1.16 -0.35 30.17
C SER A 181 -1.19 -1.53 29.19
N THR A 182 -2.33 -2.19 28.97
CA THR A 182 -2.43 -3.29 28.01
C THR A 182 -2.33 -2.78 26.57
N LEU A 183 -2.99 -1.66 26.24
CA LEU A 183 -2.87 -1.01 24.93
C LEU A 183 -1.42 -0.56 24.65
N ALA A 184 -0.75 0.04 25.62
CA ALA A 184 0.66 0.43 25.49
C ALA A 184 1.57 -0.79 25.24
N LYS A 185 1.32 -1.92 25.92
CA LYS A 185 2.08 -3.16 25.71
C LYS A 185 1.83 -3.78 24.33
N VAL A 186 0.60 -3.72 23.83
CA VAL A 186 0.26 -4.20 22.48
C VAL A 186 0.89 -3.31 21.42
N ALA A 187 0.82 -1.99 21.57
CA ALA A 187 1.44 -1.03 20.65
C ALA A 187 2.98 -1.08 20.66
N SER A 188 3.58 -1.41 21.80
CA SER A 188 5.04 -1.55 21.95
C SER A 188 5.56 -2.93 21.52
N ARG A 189 4.67 -3.88 21.20
CA ARG A 189 5.08 -5.20 20.75
C ARG A 189 5.54 -5.07 19.30
N PRO A 190 6.85 -5.20 18.99
CA PRO A 190 7.29 -5.18 17.61
C PRO A 190 6.56 -6.31 16.90
N ALA A 191 5.97 -6.01 15.73
CA ALA A 191 5.41 -7.03 14.85
C ALA A 191 6.55 -8.02 14.57
N TYR A 192 6.53 -9.15 15.28
CA TYR A 192 7.55 -10.17 15.14
C TYR A 192 7.27 -10.82 13.79
N ILE A 193 7.94 -10.32 12.75
CA ILE A 193 8.01 -10.97 11.45
C ILE A 193 8.56 -12.35 11.77
N SER A 194 7.69 -13.37 11.79
CA SER A 194 8.11 -14.75 11.88
C SER A 194 8.95 -15.03 10.65
N LYS A 195 10.27 -14.84 10.75
CA LYS A 195 11.22 -15.52 9.89
C LYS A 195 11.00 -17.00 10.15
N SER A 196 10.12 -17.62 9.37
CA SER A 196 9.98 -19.05 9.35
C SER A 196 11.37 -19.59 9.05
N ALA A 197 11.91 -20.31 10.02
CA ALA A 197 13.19 -20.99 9.90
C ALA A 197 13.03 -22.05 8.82
N ASN A 198 13.32 -21.67 7.57
CA ASN A 198 13.60 -22.63 6.50
C ASN A 198 15.02 -23.14 6.70
N SER A 199 15.27 -23.82 7.82
CA SER A 199 16.52 -24.52 8.07
C SER A 199 16.43 -25.90 7.41
N ASN A 200 17.10 -26.01 6.26
CA ASN A 200 17.84 -27.19 5.83
C ASN A 200 17.18 -28.56 6.06
N ARG A 201 16.34 -28.98 5.10
CA ARG A 201 16.35 -30.39 4.66
C ARG A 201 17.51 -30.56 3.68
N GLN A 202 18.73 -30.58 4.21
CA GLN A 202 19.91 -31.00 3.45
C GLN A 202 20.08 -32.50 3.69
N GLY A 203 20.13 -33.23 2.58
CA GLY A 203 19.83 -34.66 2.51
C GLY A 203 20.75 -35.58 3.32
N ASP A 204 20.13 -36.59 3.90
CA ASP A 204 20.77 -37.82 4.33
C ASP A 204 20.21 -38.96 3.45
N LEU A 205 20.79 -39.09 2.25
CA LEU A 205 20.61 -40.29 1.41
C LEU A 205 21.83 -41.17 1.64
N GLY A 206 21.80 -41.91 2.74
CA GLY A 206 22.71 -43.01 3.02
C GLY A 206 22.50 -44.15 2.01
N LEU A 207 23.27 -44.13 0.93
CA LEU A 207 23.59 -45.30 0.12
C LEU A 207 24.44 -46.25 0.97
N ARG A 208 23.79 -47.23 1.60
CA ARG A 208 24.47 -48.36 2.24
C ARG A 208 24.52 -49.51 1.23
N ALA A 209 25.65 -49.62 0.54
CA ALA A 209 26.02 -50.83 -0.18
C ALA A 209 26.38 -51.93 0.83
N GLY A 210 25.79 -53.10 0.63
CA GLY A 210 26.06 -54.36 1.33
C GLY A 210 25.42 -55.48 0.54
#